data_AF-A0A1G9BAW8-F1
#
_entry.id   AF-A0A1G9BAW8-F1
#
_cell.length_a   1.000
_cell.length_b   1.000
_cell.length_c   1.000
_cell.angle_alpha   90.00
_cell.angle_beta   90.00
_cell.angle_gamma   90.00
#
_symmetry.space_group_name_H-M   'P 1'
#
loop_
_entity.id
_entity.type
_entity.pdbx_description
1 polymer ?
#
loop_
_entity_poly.entity_id
_entity_poly.type
_entity_poly.pdbx_seq_one_letter_code
_entity_poly.pdbx_strand_id
1 'polypeptide(L)' 'MPASAAPAPKSYKNCTELNKVYPHGVGRSGARDKTTGKRVTNFRVDNTLYSYNDGGARHRGEYDLDRDNDGIACEKR' A
#
# COMPACT_ATOMS: atom_id res chain seq x y z
N MET A 1 20.61 -13.07 4.88
CA MET A 1 19.99 -11.77 5.22
C MET A 1 18.63 -12.06 5.82
N PRO A 2 18.28 -11.55 7.02
CA PRO A 2 16.99 -11.84 7.60
C PRO A 2 15.94 -11.14 6.74
N ALA A 3 15.03 -11.91 6.15
CA ALA A 3 13.82 -11.36 5.57
C ALA A 3 13.04 -10.74 6.75
N SER A 4 13.12 -9.42 6.89
CA SER A 4 12.33 -8.69 7.88
C SER A 4 10.88 -9.10 7.67
N ALA A 5 10.34 -9.88 8.59
CA ALA A 5 8.98 -10.37 8.51
C ALA A 5 8.08 -9.14 8.43
N ALA A 6 7.38 -8.98 7.31
CA ALA A 6 6.47 -7.87 7.14
C ALA A 6 5.43 -7.94 8.28
N PRO A 7 5.20 -6.83 8.99
CA PRO A 7 4.23 -6.81 10.08
C PRO A 7 2.85 -7.18 9.56
N ALA A 8 2.03 -7.74 10.45
CA ALA A 8 0.69 -8.20 10.13
C ALA A 8 -0.11 -7.13 9.35
N PRO A 9 -0.91 -7.56 8.36
CA PRO A 9 -1.71 -6.64 7.56
C PRO A 9 -2.66 -5.86 8.46
N LYS A 10 -2.58 -4.52 8.39
CA LYS A 10 -3.44 -3.62 9.17
C LYS A 10 -3.80 -2.39 8.36
N SER A 11 -4.95 -1.81 8.68
CA SER A 11 -5.38 -0.54 8.14
C SER A 11 -4.58 0.60 8.78
N TYR A 12 -4.07 1.51 7.96
CA TYR A 12 -3.36 2.70 8.41
C TYR A 12 -4.27 3.92 8.29
N LYS A 13 -4.13 4.88 9.21
CA LYS A 13 -4.91 6.13 9.15
C LYS A 13 -4.51 7.00 7.96
N ASN A 14 -3.25 6.94 7.56
CA ASN A 14 -2.70 7.75 6.49
C ASN A 14 -1.45 7.10 5.89
N CYS A 15 -1.06 7.62 4.72
CA CYS A 15 0.15 7.20 4.03
C CYS A 15 1.43 7.41 4.81
N THR A 16 1.45 8.34 5.76
CA THR A 16 2.66 8.61 6.56
C THR A 16 2.95 7.45 7.51
N GLU A 17 1.93 6.90 8.19
CA GLU A 17 2.12 5.73 9.05
C GLU A 17 2.43 4.47 8.25
N LEU A 18 1.78 4.28 7.10
CA LEU A 18 2.07 3.15 6.21
C LEU A 18 3.52 3.24 5.70
N ASN A 19 3.96 4.39 5.20
CA ASN A 19 5.30 4.59 4.67
C ASN A 19 6.42 4.49 5.71
N LYS A 20 6.13 4.66 7.01
CA LYS A 20 7.11 4.37 8.07
C LYS A 20 7.47 2.89 8.13
N VAL A 21 6.55 2.02 7.74
CA VAL A 21 6.71 0.56 7.74
C VAL A 21 7.05 0.04 6.36
N TYR A 22 6.37 0.56 5.34
CA TYR A 22 6.47 0.18 3.94
C TYR A 22 6.88 1.41 3.13
N PRO A 23 8.19 1.73 3.05
CA PRO A 23 8.68 2.99 2.50
C PRO A 23 8.34 3.25 1.03
N HIS A 24 7.90 2.23 0.30
CA HIS A 24 7.50 2.28 -1.10
C HIS A 24 6.00 2.04 -1.31
N GLY A 25 5.20 2.02 -0.25
CA GLY A 25 3.78 1.66 -0.31
C GLY A 25 3.53 0.16 -0.37
N VAL A 26 2.25 -0.20 -0.52
CA VAL A 26 1.77 -1.59 -0.56
C VAL A 26 0.84 -1.75 -1.74
N GLY A 27 1.06 -2.76 -2.56
CA GLY A 27 0.19 -3.08 -3.69
C GLY A 27 -0.32 -4.51 -3.65
N ARG A 28 -1.38 -4.79 -4.39
CA ARG A 28 -1.84 -6.16 -4.62
C ARG A 28 -0.91 -6.94 -5.55
N SER A 29 -1.01 -8.26 -5.54
CA SER A 29 -0.32 -9.09 -6.54
C SER A 29 -0.80 -8.72 -7.95
N GLY A 30 0.14 -8.40 -8.83
CA GLY A 30 -0.16 -7.90 -10.17
C GLY A 30 -0.54 -6.41 -10.23
N ALA A 31 -0.44 -5.68 -9.10
CA ALA A 31 -0.56 -4.24 -9.10
C ALA A 31 0.48 -3.62 -10.04
N ARG A 32 0.06 -2.56 -10.73
CA ARG A 32 0.91 -1.93 -11.73
C ARG A 32 0.71 -0.43 -11.63
N ASP A 33 1.74 0.20 -11.07
CA ASP A 33 1.89 1.64 -10.98
C ASP A 33 1.44 2.29 -12.30
N LYS A 34 0.37 3.08 -12.20
CA LYS A 34 -0.19 3.83 -13.34
C LYS A 34 0.41 5.23 -13.43
N THR A 35 1.29 5.63 -12.51
CA THR A 35 1.93 6.95 -12.61
C THR A 35 2.63 7.12 -13.96
N THR A 36 2.34 8.23 -14.62
CA THR A 36 3.08 8.68 -15.79
C THR A 36 4.51 9.05 -15.37
N GLY A 37 5.51 8.26 -15.80
CA GLY A 37 6.93 8.50 -15.53
C GLY A 37 7.66 7.29 -14.93
N LYS A 38 8.31 7.48 -13.77
CA LYS A 38 8.99 6.41 -13.03
C LYS A 38 7.98 5.62 -12.23
N ARG A 39 7.79 4.36 -12.63
CA ARG A 39 6.98 3.39 -11.91
C ARG A 39 7.69 2.93 -10.64
N VAL A 40 6.99 2.90 -9.51
CA VAL A 40 7.46 2.24 -8.30
C VAL A 40 7.34 0.73 -8.52
N THR A 41 8.44 0.00 -8.37
CA THR A 41 8.48 -1.47 -8.47
C THR A 41 8.89 -2.13 -7.16
N ASN A 42 9.32 -1.33 -6.19
CA ASN A 42 9.88 -1.79 -4.93
C ASN A 42 8.85 -1.77 -3.78
N PHE A 43 7.56 -1.68 -4.12
CA PHE A 43 6.46 -1.71 -3.16
C PHE A 43 6.26 -3.11 -2.58
N ARG A 44 5.65 -3.19 -1.40
CA ARG A 44 5.32 -4.48 -0.79
C ARG A 44 4.10 -5.07 -1.50
N VAL A 45 4.26 -6.27 -2.08
CA VAL A 45 3.12 -7.00 -2.65
C VAL A 45 2.42 -7.76 -1.54
N ASP A 46 1.25 -7.29 -1.13
CA ASP A 46 0.42 -7.93 -0.11
C ASP A 46 -1.06 -7.59 -0.34
N ASN A 47 -1.81 -8.55 -0.86
CA ASN A 47 -3.23 -8.35 -1.21
C ASN A 47 -4.10 -8.04 0.00
N THR A 48 -3.81 -8.67 1.14
CA THR A 48 -4.59 -8.50 2.37
C THR A 48 -4.33 -7.11 2.93
N LEU A 49 -3.06 -6.72 3.05
CA LEU A 49 -2.71 -5.38 3.51
C LEU A 49 -3.20 -4.31 2.56
N TYR A 50 -3.05 -4.49 1.25
CA TYR A 50 -3.60 -3.58 0.25
C TYR A 50 -5.11 -3.44 0.43
N SER A 51 -5.87 -4.54 0.57
CA SER A 51 -7.33 -4.48 0.77
C SER A 51 -7.78 -3.75 2.05
N TYR A 52 -6.94 -3.71 3.09
CA TYR A 52 -7.18 -2.92 4.31
C TYR A 52 -6.91 -1.41 4.13
N ASN A 53 -6.30 -1.01 3.01
CA ASN A 53 -5.84 0.34 2.73
C ASN A 53 -6.39 0.89 1.39
N ASP A 54 -6.87 0.03 0.48
CA ASP A 54 -7.41 0.32 -0.86
C ASP A 54 -8.94 0.45 -0.83
N GLY A 55 -9.45 1.65 -0.58
CA GLY A 55 -10.80 1.98 -1.03
C GLY A 55 -11.99 1.26 -0.36
N GLY A 56 -12.67 2.02 0.49
CA GLY A 56 -14.08 1.81 0.80
C GLY A 56 -14.36 1.46 2.25
N ALA A 57 -13.74 2.15 3.22
CA ALA A 57 -14.10 2.19 4.64
C ALA A 57 -14.95 1.01 5.10
N ARG A 58 -14.43 -0.22 5.01
CA ARG A 58 -15.18 -1.42 5.40
C ARG A 58 -15.34 -1.47 6.92
N HIS A 59 -14.41 -0.80 7.59
CA HIS A 59 -14.37 -0.61 9.02
C HIS A 59 -14.18 0.87 9.39
N ARG A 60 -14.67 1.26 10.57
CA ARG A 60 -14.56 2.63 11.07
C ARG A 60 -13.08 2.99 11.28
N GLY A 61 -12.56 3.93 10.49
CA GLY A 61 -11.16 4.36 10.54
C GLY A 61 -10.28 3.83 9.40
N GLU A 62 -10.83 3.07 8.46
CA GLU A 62 -10.18 2.78 7.18
C GLU A 62 -10.29 3.98 6.24
N TYR A 63 -9.17 4.32 5.60
CA TYR A 63 -9.10 5.42 4.64
C TYR A 63 -8.73 4.87 3.27
N ASP A 64 -9.28 5.49 2.24
CA ASP A 64 -8.86 5.23 0.88
C ASP A 64 -7.46 5.83 0.66
N LEU A 65 -6.47 4.93 0.62
CA LEU A 65 -5.05 5.25 0.47
C LEU A 65 -4.53 5.03 -0.95
N ASP A 66 -5.31 4.39 -1.84
CA ASP A 66 -5.07 4.27 -3.27
C ASP A 66 -5.99 5.25 -4.02
N ARG A 67 -5.65 6.54 -3.94
CA ARG A 67 -6.50 7.60 -4.48
C ARG A 67 -6.65 7.55 -6.00
N ASP A 68 -5.69 6.98 -6.70
CA ASP A 68 -5.67 6.86 -8.16
C ASP A 68 -6.10 5.47 -8.68
N ASN A 69 -6.47 4.55 -7.77
CA ASN A 69 -6.99 3.21 -8.05
C ASN A 69 -6.11 2.46 -9.05
N ASP A 70 -4.81 2.47 -8.80
CA ASP A 70 -3.81 1.87 -9.67
C ASP A 70 -3.38 0.47 -9.21
N GLY A 71 -3.80 0.04 -8.01
CA GLY A 71 -3.38 -1.21 -7.42
C GLY A 71 -2.38 -1.04 -6.27
N ILE A 72 -1.95 0.18 -5.95
CA ILE A 72 -0.87 0.49 -5.01
C ILE A 72 -1.31 1.59 -4.04
N ALA A 73 -1.51 1.20 -2.78
CA ALA A 73 -1.82 2.15 -1.71
C ALA A 73 -0.56 2.91 -1.27
N CYS A 74 -0.69 4.22 -1.17
CA CYS A 74 0.35 5.14 -0.68
C CYS A 74 1.71 4.97 -1.37
N GLU A 75 1.69 4.77 -2.68
CA GLU A 75 2.90 4.73 -3.49
C GLU A 75 3.79 5.95 -3.21
N LYS A 76 5.08 5.68 -3.01
CA LYS A 76 6.06 6.71 -2.71
C LYS A 76 7.29 6.51 -3.59
N ARG A 77 7.58 7.54 -4.40
CA ARG A 77 8.79 7.64 -5.22
C ARG A 77 10.04 7.91 -4.39
#